data_AF-A0A962TTQ1-F1
#
_entry.id   AF-A0A962TTQ1-F1
#
_cell.length_a   1.000
_cell.length_b   1.000
_cell.length_c   1.000
_cell.angle_alpha   90.00
_cell.angle_beta   90.00
_cell.angle_gamma   90.00
#
_symmetry.space_group_name_H-M   'P 1'
#
loop_
_entity.id
_entity.type
_entity.pdbx_description
1 polymer ?
#
loop_
_entity_poly.entity_id
_entity_poly.type
_entity_poly.pdbx_seq_one_letter_code
_entity_poly.pdbx_strand_id
1 'polypeptide(L)'
;MLERGVAWILLFALSMCHGCSWYRPLKPEQVVTQDAYKTADETIHHIGDDFMPVSVAQLAARKHRPVRYPRGLLLIDDGASMREPAPGFSGNRVELAVELMDRLTVTLAMPSPQDQSLAMTWIALETGQVSTLNGGRDDELSAALMQLESRLQGGPDTALVLFSRADRMTEDTVRTVRGIQSRYGEHLCLHLVSVGDNTACFKLRDFNICGSAVRGEDIAGPEAMAAYALKLFYGDPLDTDGDGVYDYRDQCPGTPENLRINWDGCPFDESALRNLLPDEMLLEGNLWKD
;
A
#
# COMPACT_ATOMS: atom_id res chain seq x y z
N MET A 1 20.63 -50.21 27.11
CA MET A 1 20.77 -49.04 28.01
C MET A 1 21.70 -48.05 27.34
N LEU A 2 21.16 -47.17 26.49
CA LEU A 2 21.88 -46.02 25.94
C LEU A 2 20.97 -44.81 26.10
N GLU A 3 20.85 -44.35 27.34
CA GLU A 3 20.34 -43.01 27.64
C GLU A 3 21.54 -42.19 28.11
N ARG A 4 21.85 -41.12 27.37
CA ARG A 4 22.44 -39.84 27.80
C ARG A 4 23.18 -39.22 26.62
N GLY A 5 22.67 -38.09 26.12
CA GLY A 5 23.41 -37.27 25.17
C GLY A 5 22.59 -36.45 24.18
N VAL A 6 21.26 -36.36 24.31
CA VAL A 6 20.46 -35.36 23.58
C VAL A 6 20.53 -34.04 24.33
N ALA A 7 21.68 -33.39 24.24
CA ALA A 7 21.88 -32.00 24.61
C ALA A 7 23.08 -31.56 23.77
N TRP A 8 22.88 -30.64 22.82
CA TRP A 8 23.86 -29.83 22.06
C TRP A 8 23.46 -29.53 20.60
N ILE A 9 22.25 -29.87 20.15
CA ILE A 9 21.74 -29.38 18.86
C ILE A 9 20.38 -28.72 19.09
N LEU A 10 20.34 -27.54 19.73
CA LEU A 10 19.18 -26.64 19.77
C LEU A 10 19.53 -25.24 20.32
N LEU A 11 20.76 -24.77 20.08
CA LEU A 11 21.21 -23.44 20.55
C LEU A 11 22.03 -22.65 19.52
N PHE A 12 21.77 -22.87 18.23
CA PHE A 12 22.32 -22.04 17.15
C PHE A 12 21.30 -21.82 16.01
N ALA A 13 20.02 -21.65 16.36
CA ALA A 13 18.98 -21.17 15.44
C ALA A 13 18.49 -19.75 15.82
N LEU A 14 19.39 -18.93 16.36
CA LEU A 14 19.13 -17.55 16.78
C LEU A 14 20.36 -16.69 16.44
N SER A 15 20.61 -16.50 15.15
CA SER A 15 21.37 -15.34 14.67
C SER A 15 21.15 -15.13 13.18
N MET A 16 20.48 -14.03 12.86
CA MET A 16 20.48 -13.33 11.57
C MET A 16 19.81 -13.99 10.36
N CYS A 17 18.49 -13.93 10.33
CA CYS A 17 17.80 -13.53 9.11
C CYS A 17 17.35 -12.08 9.27
N HIS A 18 18.14 -11.15 8.70
CA HIS A 18 17.64 -9.82 8.37
C HIS A 18 16.82 -9.96 7.09
N GLY A 19 15.57 -9.52 7.13
CA GLY A 19 14.67 -9.50 5.97
C GLY A 19 13.32 -10.12 6.30
N CYS A 20 12.26 -9.34 6.11
CA CYS A 20 10.88 -9.78 6.16
C CYS A 20 10.65 -10.90 5.14
N SER A 21 10.87 -12.14 5.53
CA SER A 21 10.53 -13.31 4.74
C SER A 21 10.10 -14.41 5.69
N TRP A 22 9.15 -15.21 5.22
CA TRP A 22 8.45 -16.30 5.92
C TRP A 22 7.31 -15.83 6.83
N TYR A 23 6.11 -15.72 6.27
CA TYR A 23 4.95 -16.58 6.59
C TYR A 23 3.66 -16.03 5.93
N ARG A 24 3.02 -16.91 5.13
CA ARG A 24 1.81 -16.78 4.29
C ARG A 24 1.93 -15.81 3.09
N PRO A 25 1.58 -16.25 1.87
CA PRO A 25 1.49 -15.34 0.73
C PRO A 25 0.43 -14.28 1.03
N LEU A 26 0.80 -13.02 0.86
CA LEU A 26 -0.17 -11.93 0.72
C LEU A 26 -1.18 -12.36 -0.35
N LYS A 27 -2.47 -12.12 -0.11
CA LYS A 27 -3.44 -12.25 -1.19
C LYS A 27 -3.00 -11.34 -2.35
N PRO A 28 -3.07 -11.78 -3.61
CA PRO A 28 -2.63 -11.01 -4.78
C PRO A 28 -3.15 -9.56 -4.79
N GLU A 29 -4.36 -9.34 -4.27
CA GLU A 29 -5.04 -8.05 -4.15
C GLU A 29 -4.35 -7.02 -3.22
N GLN A 30 -3.39 -7.43 -2.39
CA GLN A 30 -2.67 -6.53 -1.46
C GLN A 30 -1.24 -6.23 -1.87
N VAL A 31 -0.76 -6.88 -2.93
CA VAL A 31 0.57 -6.68 -3.47
C VAL A 31 0.48 -5.47 -4.39
N VAL A 32 0.99 -4.32 -3.94
CA VAL A 32 1.40 -3.25 -4.86
C VAL A 32 2.14 -3.96 -5.97
N THR A 33 1.61 -3.86 -7.19
CA THR A 33 2.05 -4.65 -8.36
C THR A 33 3.56 -4.88 -8.28
N GLN A 34 4.02 -6.14 -8.36
CA GLN A 34 5.44 -6.48 -8.16
C GLN A 34 6.40 -5.54 -8.94
N ASP A 35 5.93 -4.98 -10.06
CA ASP A 35 6.61 -3.96 -10.85
C ASP A 35 6.96 -2.67 -10.08
N ALA A 36 6.07 -2.18 -9.21
CA ALA A 36 6.28 -0.95 -8.44
C ALA A 36 7.24 -1.13 -7.25
N TYR A 37 7.34 -2.35 -6.68
CA TYR A 37 8.37 -2.65 -5.68
C TYR A 37 9.71 -3.05 -6.30
N LYS A 38 9.72 -3.71 -7.47
CA LYS A 38 10.97 -4.15 -8.13
C LYS A 38 11.93 -3.00 -8.45
N THR A 39 11.42 -1.81 -8.76
CA THR A 39 12.25 -0.60 -8.96
C THR A 39 12.56 0.16 -7.67
N ALA A 40 11.82 -0.08 -6.59
CA ALA A 40 12.00 0.62 -5.32
C ALA A 40 13.06 -0.04 -4.41
N ASP A 41 13.29 -1.35 -4.56
CA ASP A 41 14.20 -2.13 -3.70
C ASP A 41 15.69 -1.87 -4.00
N GLU A 42 16.01 -1.31 -5.18
CA GLU A 42 17.40 -1.09 -5.62
C GLU A 42 17.97 0.27 -5.19
N THR A 43 17.13 1.21 -4.72
CA THR A 43 17.56 2.56 -4.33
C THR A 43 16.76 3.07 -3.13
N ILE A 44 17.19 2.71 -1.92
CA ILE A 44 16.74 3.40 -0.71
C ILE A 44 17.36 4.80 -0.75
N HIS A 45 16.63 5.77 -1.31
CA HIS A 45 17.03 7.16 -1.27
C HIS A 45 16.94 7.68 0.16
N HIS A 46 17.98 8.38 0.60
CA HIS A 46 18.00 8.94 1.93
C HIS A 46 17.07 10.16 1.98
N ILE A 47 16.35 10.30 3.10
CA ILE A 47 15.56 11.49 3.35
C ILE A 47 16.54 12.67 3.47
N GLY A 48 16.40 13.67 2.60
CA GLY A 48 17.33 14.79 2.46
C GLY A 48 18.08 14.84 1.11
N ASP A 49 18.02 13.77 0.31
CA ASP A 49 18.47 13.80 -1.09
C ASP A 49 17.49 14.62 -1.96
N ASP A 50 17.99 15.13 -3.09
CA ASP A 50 17.18 15.81 -4.11
C ASP A 50 15.98 14.93 -4.52
N PHE A 51 14.76 15.40 -4.20
CA PHE A 51 13.53 14.70 -4.50
C PHE A 51 12.96 15.19 -5.85
N MET A 52 13.14 14.39 -6.91
CA MET A 52 12.49 14.63 -8.19
C MET A 52 11.20 13.83 -8.29
N PRO A 53 10.03 14.46 -8.10
CA PRO A 53 8.79 13.73 -7.92
C PRO A 53 8.32 13.12 -9.26
N VAL A 54 7.68 11.94 -9.20
CA VAL A 54 7.06 11.29 -10.38
C VAL A 54 5.56 11.58 -10.41
N SER A 55 5.03 12.06 -11.54
CA SER A 55 3.59 12.38 -11.65
C SER A 55 2.72 11.13 -11.58
N VAL A 56 1.96 11.00 -10.48
CA VAL A 56 1.00 9.92 -10.27
C VAL A 56 -0.15 10.01 -11.26
N ALA A 57 -0.60 11.22 -11.57
CA ALA A 57 -1.64 11.46 -12.57
C ALA A 57 -1.26 10.86 -13.94
N GLN A 58 -0.01 11.06 -14.38
CA GLN A 58 0.50 10.46 -15.62
C GLN A 58 0.65 8.94 -15.53
N LEU A 59 1.08 8.41 -14.39
CA LEU A 59 1.17 6.97 -14.17
C LEU A 59 -0.21 6.30 -14.21
N ALA A 60 -1.20 6.92 -13.56
CA ALA A 60 -2.58 6.46 -13.54
C ALA A 60 -3.20 6.49 -14.94
N ALA A 61 -3.04 7.60 -15.66
CA ALA A 61 -3.56 7.76 -17.03
C ALA A 61 -3.01 6.68 -17.99
N ARG A 62 -1.68 6.43 -17.96
CA ARG A 62 -1.05 5.39 -18.80
C ARG A 62 -1.59 3.98 -18.55
N LYS A 63 -2.11 3.71 -17.36
CA LYS A 63 -2.65 2.41 -16.95
C LYS A 63 -4.17 2.43 -16.84
N HIS A 64 -4.85 3.46 -17.36
CA HIS A 64 -6.31 3.65 -17.25
C HIS A 64 -6.85 3.43 -15.83
N ARG A 65 -6.11 3.85 -14.80
CA ARG A 65 -6.53 3.70 -13.40
C ARG A 65 -7.51 4.80 -13.01
N PRO A 66 -8.74 4.48 -12.56
CA PRO A 66 -9.70 5.47 -12.11
C PRO A 66 -9.29 6.04 -10.75
N VAL A 67 -9.70 7.28 -10.46
CA VAL A 67 -9.60 7.82 -9.09
C VAL A 67 -10.56 7.04 -8.20
N ARG A 68 -10.03 6.45 -7.12
CA ARG A 68 -10.81 5.73 -6.10
C ARG A 68 -11.19 6.64 -4.94
N TYR A 69 -10.26 7.48 -4.49
CA TYR A 69 -10.51 8.43 -3.40
C TYR A 69 -10.26 9.85 -3.90
N PRO A 70 -11.31 10.63 -4.20
CA PRO A 70 -11.16 12.01 -4.66
C PRO A 70 -10.77 12.97 -3.52
N ARG A 71 -10.74 12.51 -2.27
CA ARG A 71 -10.31 13.31 -1.11
C ARG A 71 -9.24 12.59 -0.29
N GLY A 72 -8.20 13.33 0.09
CA GLY A 72 -7.15 12.90 1.00
C GLY A 72 -7.12 13.75 2.26
N LEU A 73 -7.16 13.11 3.43
CA LEU A 73 -6.91 13.77 4.71
C LEU A 73 -5.56 13.30 5.25
N LEU A 74 -4.56 14.18 5.28
CA LEU A 74 -3.19 13.88 5.65
C LEU A 74 -2.94 14.45 7.05
N LEU A 75 -2.83 13.57 8.04
CA LEU A 75 -2.69 13.95 9.43
C LEU A 75 -1.32 13.54 9.97
N ILE A 76 -0.65 14.46 10.62
CA ILE A 76 0.59 14.18 11.35
C ILE A 76 0.27 14.07 12.84
N ASP A 77 0.59 12.93 13.45
CA ASP A 77 0.70 12.82 14.90
C ASP A 77 1.89 13.66 15.36
N ASP A 78 1.59 14.66 16.20
CA ASP A 78 2.57 15.58 16.78
C ASP A 78 2.69 15.41 18.30
N GLY A 79 2.27 14.23 18.78
CA GLY A 79 2.42 13.82 20.16
C GLY A 79 3.86 13.76 20.63
N ALA A 80 4.07 13.66 21.95
CA ALA A 80 5.38 13.77 22.57
C ALA A 80 6.46 12.84 21.96
N SER A 81 6.12 11.57 21.66
CA SER A 81 7.04 10.61 21.03
C SER A 81 7.42 10.96 19.59
N MET A 82 6.60 11.76 18.89
CA MET A 82 6.91 12.26 17.55
C MET A 82 7.87 13.47 17.59
N ARG A 83 7.98 14.15 18.73
CA ARG A 83 8.92 15.26 18.92
C ARG A 83 10.34 14.80 19.29
N GLU A 84 10.52 13.51 19.51
CA GLU A 84 11.84 12.90 19.68
C GLU A 84 12.62 12.82 18.35
N PRO A 85 13.97 12.73 18.40
CA PRO A 85 14.82 12.59 17.21
C PRO A 85 14.43 11.38 16.34
N ALA A 86 14.37 11.58 15.03
CA ALA A 86 14.11 10.52 14.07
C ALA A 86 15.41 9.77 13.72
N PRO A 87 15.46 8.43 13.86
CA PRO A 87 16.65 7.65 13.50
C PRO A 87 17.01 7.83 12.03
N GLY A 88 18.27 8.19 11.75
CA GLY A 88 18.75 8.37 10.37
C GLY A 88 18.29 9.67 9.69
N PHE A 89 17.68 10.59 10.43
CA PHE A 89 17.27 11.91 9.95
C PHE A 89 17.81 13.00 10.91
N SER A 90 18.12 14.18 10.39
CA SER A 90 18.75 15.25 11.18
C SER A 90 17.79 15.94 12.15
N GLY A 91 16.49 15.80 11.92
CA GLY A 91 15.42 16.39 12.72
C GLY A 91 14.68 15.42 13.65
N ASN A 92 13.54 15.88 14.16
CA ASN A 92 12.60 15.05 14.90
C ASN A 92 11.62 14.31 13.98
N ARG A 93 10.81 13.40 14.52
CA ARG A 93 9.85 12.61 13.72
C ARG A 93 8.70 13.44 13.16
N VAL A 94 8.30 14.55 13.79
CA VAL A 94 7.34 15.48 13.19
C VAL A 94 7.91 16.12 11.94
N GLU A 95 9.16 16.58 11.98
CA GLU A 95 9.85 17.15 10.81
C GLU A 95 10.01 16.12 9.69
N LEU A 96 10.34 14.87 10.02
CA LEU A 96 10.36 13.77 9.05
C LEU A 96 8.97 13.49 8.46
N ALA A 97 7.92 13.50 9.28
CA ALA A 97 6.54 13.31 8.82
C ALA A 97 6.10 14.43 7.87
N VAL A 98 6.47 15.68 8.17
CA VAL A 98 6.22 16.84 7.29
C VAL A 98 6.90 16.65 5.94
N GLU A 99 8.19 16.29 5.93
CA GLU A 99 8.93 16.03 4.67
C GLU A 99 8.25 14.94 3.82
N LEU A 100 7.85 13.83 4.44
CA LEU A 100 7.14 12.75 3.73
C LEU A 100 5.76 13.19 3.22
N MET A 101 5.03 13.99 4.01
CA MET A 101 3.73 14.54 3.63
C MET A 101 3.87 15.52 2.46
N ASP A 102 4.89 16.36 2.45
CA ASP A 102 5.17 17.31 1.37
C ASP A 102 5.54 16.56 0.08
N ARG A 103 6.40 15.53 0.18
CA ARG A 103 6.71 14.64 -0.95
C ARG A 103 5.47 13.99 -1.53
N LEU A 104 4.57 13.45 -0.69
CA LEU A 104 3.31 12.87 -1.13
C LEU A 104 2.42 13.92 -1.82
N THR A 105 2.31 15.12 -1.23
CA THR A 105 1.49 16.22 -1.74
C THR A 105 1.97 16.66 -3.12
N VAL A 106 3.27 16.89 -3.30
CA VAL A 106 3.85 17.28 -4.60
C VAL A 106 3.68 16.16 -5.63
N THR A 107 3.88 14.91 -5.22
CA THR A 107 3.69 13.71 -6.06
C THR A 107 2.26 13.61 -6.60
N LEU A 108 1.27 14.03 -5.81
CA LEU A 108 -0.16 14.08 -6.19
C LEU A 108 -0.54 15.36 -6.96
N ALA A 109 0.11 16.49 -6.69
CA ALA A 109 -0.25 17.79 -7.25
C ALA A 109 0.28 18.01 -8.68
N MET A 110 1.22 17.19 -9.17
CA MET A 110 1.78 17.36 -10.50
C MET A 110 0.74 17.11 -11.60
N PRO A 111 0.40 18.12 -12.41
CA PRO A 111 -0.47 17.93 -13.57
C PRO A 111 0.20 16.99 -14.59
N SER A 112 -0.60 16.33 -15.43
CA SER A 112 -0.08 15.67 -16.63
C SER A 112 0.31 16.72 -17.66
N PRO A 113 1.59 16.95 -17.99
CA PRO A 113 1.98 17.92 -19.03
C PRO A 113 1.51 17.59 -20.45
N GLN A 114 0.84 16.46 -20.72
CA GLN A 114 0.67 15.96 -22.10
C GLN A 114 -0.72 15.48 -22.50
N ASP A 115 -1.76 15.58 -21.65
CA ASP A 115 -3.09 15.17 -22.09
C ASP A 115 -4.22 16.03 -21.50
N GLN A 116 -4.64 17.04 -22.28
CA GLN A 116 -5.80 17.88 -21.97
C GLN A 116 -7.13 17.20 -22.31
N SER A 117 -7.10 15.98 -22.87
CA SER A 117 -8.30 15.25 -23.31
C SER A 117 -8.92 14.36 -22.22
N LEU A 118 -8.16 14.03 -21.18
CA LEU A 118 -8.65 13.26 -20.04
C LEU A 118 -9.27 14.21 -19.02
N ALA A 119 -10.56 14.04 -18.71
CA ALA A 119 -11.21 14.70 -17.60
C ALA A 119 -10.53 14.24 -16.29
N MET A 120 -9.54 15.00 -15.84
CA MET A 120 -8.80 14.66 -14.63
C MET A 120 -9.60 15.06 -13.40
N THR A 121 -10.08 14.07 -12.65
CA THR A 121 -10.59 14.29 -11.30
C THR A 121 -9.42 14.64 -10.39
N TRP A 122 -9.42 15.87 -9.87
CA TRP A 122 -8.43 16.34 -8.91
C TRP A 122 -8.66 15.67 -7.57
N ILE A 123 -7.58 15.27 -6.90
CA ILE A 123 -7.63 14.77 -5.52
C ILE A 123 -7.53 15.99 -4.61
N ALA A 124 -8.58 16.27 -3.86
CA ALA A 124 -8.60 17.34 -2.87
C ALA A 124 -7.83 16.89 -1.62
N LEU A 125 -6.75 17.59 -1.29
CA LEU A 125 -5.91 17.27 -0.13
C LEU A 125 -6.16 18.28 1.00
N GLU A 126 -6.41 17.78 2.20
CA GLU A 126 -6.44 18.56 3.43
C GLU A 126 -5.34 18.03 4.35
N THR A 127 -4.46 18.91 4.82
CA THR A 127 -3.39 18.55 5.75
C THR A 127 -3.73 19.03 7.16
N GLY A 128 -3.18 18.38 8.19
CA GLY A 128 -3.41 18.77 9.58
C GLY A 128 -2.53 18.05 10.59
N GLN A 129 -2.62 18.49 11.85
CA GLN A 129 -1.95 17.88 12.98
C GLN A 129 -2.97 17.29 13.96
N VAL A 130 -2.64 16.18 14.60
CA VAL A 130 -3.54 15.49 15.54
C VAL A 130 -3.89 16.37 16.74
N SER A 131 -2.93 17.09 17.32
CA SER A 131 -3.17 18.00 18.46
C SER A 131 -4.20 19.08 18.16
N THR A 132 -4.23 19.59 16.92
CA THR A 132 -5.18 20.61 16.49
C THR A 132 -6.62 20.09 16.46
N LEU A 133 -6.79 18.78 16.25
CA LEU A 133 -8.09 18.12 16.23
C LEU A 133 -8.63 17.78 17.62
N ASN A 134 -7.80 17.80 18.67
CA ASN A 134 -8.26 17.43 20.02
C ASN A 134 -8.02 18.53 21.07
N GLY A 135 -7.80 19.77 20.63
CA GLY A 135 -7.64 20.92 21.50
C GLY A 135 -6.31 20.95 22.27
N GLY A 136 -5.24 20.42 21.67
CA GLY A 136 -3.88 20.43 22.23
C GLY A 136 -3.60 19.29 23.20
N ARG A 137 -4.34 18.18 23.11
CA ARG A 137 -4.09 16.96 23.90
C ARG A 137 -3.18 16.02 23.14
N ASP A 138 -1.89 16.28 23.22
CA ASP A 138 -0.85 15.62 22.42
C ASP A 138 -0.75 14.07 22.61
N ASP A 139 -1.46 13.49 23.58
CA ASP A 139 -1.37 12.07 23.97
C ASP A 139 -2.55 11.17 23.52
N GLU A 140 -3.65 11.72 23.01
CA GLU A 140 -4.86 10.93 22.68
C GLU A 140 -5.15 10.86 21.17
N LEU A 141 -4.41 10.02 20.44
CA LEU A 141 -4.65 9.75 19.01
C LEU A 141 -6.07 9.22 18.74
N SER A 142 -6.59 8.35 19.61
CA SER A 142 -7.95 7.83 19.51
C SER A 142 -9.02 8.94 19.59
N ALA A 143 -8.84 9.93 20.48
CA ALA A 143 -9.80 11.02 20.63
C ALA A 143 -9.80 11.94 19.40
N ALA A 144 -8.62 12.23 18.84
CA ALA A 144 -8.52 13.02 17.61
C ALA A 144 -9.21 12.32 16.43
N LEU A 145 -9.03 11.00 16.28
CA LEU A 145 -9.71 10.22 15.24
C LEU A 145 -11.24 10.21 15.42
N MET A 146 -11.75 10.20 16.66
CA MET A 146 -13.18 10.36 16.92
C MET A 146 -13.70 11.74 16.52
N GLN A 147 -12.92 12.81 16.75
CA GLN A 147 -13.32 14.16 16.32
C GLN A 147 -13.29 14.31 14.80
N LEU A 148 -12.30 13.68 14.14
CA LEU A 148 -12.20 13.64 12.69
C LEU A 148 -13.44 13.03 12.03
N GLU A 149 -14.07 12.06 12.70
CA GLU A 149 -15.27 11.40 12.18
C GLU A 149 -16.38 12.39 11.81
N SER A 150 -16.53 13.48 12.55
CA SER A 150 -17.51 14.53 12.22
C SER A 150 -17.25 15.21 10.87
N ARG A 151 -15.98 15.30 10.44
CA ARG A 151 -15.58 15.88 9.15
C ARG A 151 -15.80 14.92 7.97
N LEU A 152 -16.01 13.64 8.25
CA LEU A 152 -16.21 12.60 7.25
C LEU A 152 -17.68 12.46 6.85
N GLN A 153 -18.62 12.83 7.73
CA GLN A 153 -20.05 12.65 7.50
C GLN A 153 -20.55 13.37 6.24
N GLY A 154 -21.19 12.63 5.34
CA GLY A 154 -21.77 13.16 4.10
C GLY A 154 -20.77 13.67 3.06
N GLY A 155 -19.47 13.44 3.27
CA GLY A 155 -18.41 13.79 2.32
C GLY A 155 -18.15 12.68 1.29
N PRO A 156 -17.30 12.95 0.29
CA PRO A 156 -16.91 11.96 -0.71
C PRO A 156 -15.99 10.88 -0.12
N ASP A 157 -15.75 9.82 -0.89
CA ASP A 157 -14.81 8.75 -0.55
C ASP A 157 -13.43 9.35 -0.21
N THR A 158 -12.87 8.90 0.91
CA THR A 158 -11.72 9.55 1.53
C THR A 158 -10.60 8.56 1.86
N ALA A 159 -9.38 8.88 1.46
CA ALA A 159 -8.17 8.25 1.98
C ALA A 159 -7.63 9.09 3.15
N LEU A 160 -7.66 8.52 4.35
CA LEU A 160 -7.03 9.10 5.54
C LEU A 160 -5.61 8.56 5.66
N VAL A 161 -4.62 9.44 5.53
CA VAL A 161 -3.21 9.11 5.69
C VAL A 161 -2.72 9.68 7.01
N LEU A 162 -2.36 8.81 7.94
CA LEU A 162 -1.83 9.18 9.25
C LEU A 162 -0.33 8.92 9.28
N PHE A 163 0.44 9.96 9.54
CA PHE A 163 1.87 9.88 9.82
C PHE A 163 2.06 9.83 11.33
N SER A 164 2.46 8.69 11.86
CA SER A 164 2.61 8.47 13.30
C SER A 164 3.65 7.38 13.54
N ARG A 165 3.94 7.07 14.80
CA ARG A 165 4.72 5.90 15.18
C ARG A 165 3.85 4.66 15.25
N ALA A 166 4.47 3.50 15.08
CA ALA A 166 3.74 2.23 15.18
C ALA A 166 3.35 1.91 16.63
N ASP A 167 4.13 2.35 17.63
CA ASP A 167 3.80 2.13 19.04
C ASP A 167 2.56 2.93 19.50
N ARG A 168 2.31 4.09 18.89
CA ARG A 168 1.11 4.94 19.09
C ARG A 168 -0.20 4.28 18.66
N MET A 169 -0.12 3.24 17.81
CA MET A 169 -1.23 2.34 17.53
C MET A 169 -1.45 1.39 18.71
N THR A 170 -2.10 1.91 19.75
CA THR A 170 -2.56 1.17 20.92
C THR A 170 -3.80 0.33 20.59
N GLU A 171 -4.19 -0.60 21.45
CA GLU A 171 -5.43 -1.37 21.28
C GLU A 171 -6.68 -0.47 21.22
N ASP A 172 -6.72 0.62 22.00
CA ASP A 172 -7.80 1.60 21.97
C ASP A 172 -7.87 2.32 20.61
N THR A 173 -6.71 2.70 20.07
CA THR A 173 -6.63 3.35 18.76
C THR A 173 -7.07 2.39 17.66
N VAL A 174 -6.60 1.14 17.68
CA VAL A 174 -7.02 0.12 16.72
C VAL A 174 -8.53 -0.15 16.81
N ARG A 175 -9.10 -0.25 18.02
CA ARG A 175 -10.55 -0.39 18.21
C ARG A 175 -11.32 0.79 17.66
N THR A 176 -10.82 2.02 17.87
CA THR A 176 -11.41 3.25 17.33
C THR A 176 -11.42 3.25 15.80
N VAL A 177 -10.27 2.96 15.18
CA VAL A 177 -10.13 2.87 13.73
C VAL A 177 -11.07 1.81 13.15
N ARG A 178 -11.11 0.60 13.73
CA ARG A 178 -12.04 -0.45 13.29
C ARG A 178 -13.50 -0.01 13.39
N GLY A 179 -13.85 0.72 14.46
CA GLY A 179 -15.18 1.28 14.63
C GLY A 179 -15.54 2.26 13.52
N ILE A 180 -14.63 3.19 13.19
CA ILE A 180 -14.83 4.15 12.10
C ILE A 180 -14.94 3.40 10.76
N GLN A 181 -13.99 2.53 10.43
CA GLN A 181 -14.01 1.78 9.16
C GLN A 181 -15.25 0.89 9.02
N SER A 182 -15.73 0.27 10.09
CA SER A 182 -16.96 -0.54 10.04
C SER A 182 -18.21 0.30 9.75
N ARG A 183 -18.20 1.60 10.08
CA ARG A 183 -19.31 2.52 9.79
C ARG A 183 -19.27 3.09 8.39
N TYR A 184 -18.07 3.43 7.90
CA TYR A 184 -17.90 4.05 6.58
C TYR A 184 -17.65 3.03 5.46
N GLY A 185 -17.31 1.78 5.78
CA GLY A 185 -17.04 0.75 4.79
C GLY A 185 -15.92 1.19 3.83
N GLU A 186 -16.16 1.03 2.54
CA GLU A 186 -15.21 1.43 1.49
C GLU A 186 -15.14 2.96 1.26
N HIS A 187 -16.05 3.76 1.85
CA HIS A 187 -16.02 5.22 1.72
C HIS A 187 -14.88 5.87 2.52
N LEU A 188 -14.19 5.12 3.40
CA LEU A 188 -13.03 5.60 4.15
C LEU A 188 -11.96 4.52 4.32
N CYS A 189 -10.74 4.81 3.83
CA CYS A 189 -9.59 3.96 4.08
C CYS A 189 -8.53 4.66 4.90
N LEU A 190 -8.06 3.98 5.95
CA LEU A 190 -6.98 4.48 6.79
C LEU A 190 -5.65 3.87 6.37
N HIS A 191 -4.67 4.74 6.16
CA HIS A 191 -3.32 4.39 5.78
C HIS A 191 -2.35 4.95 6.83
N LEU A 192 -1.51 4.10 7.40
CA LEU A 192 -0.46 4.51 8.33
C LEU A 192 0.87 4.59 7.58
N VAL A 193 1.51 5.75 7.69
CA VAL A 193 2.93 5.90 7.44
C VAL A 193 3.62 5.92 8.80
N SER A 194 4.37 4.85 9.09
CA SER A 194 5.13 4.76 10.32
C SER A 194 6.41 5.57 10.21
N VAL A 195 6.66 6.47 11.18
CA VAL A 195 7.75 7.43 11.11
C VAL A 195 8.84 7.10 12.12
N GLY A 196 10.06 6.85 11.64
CA GLY A 196 11.24 6.66 12.50
C GLY A 196 11.15 5.42 13.41
N ASP A 197 10.43 4.39 12.96
CA ASP A 197 10.21 3.11 13.62
C ASP A 197 10.39 1.94 12.64
N ASN A 198 11.45 1.17 12.82
CA ASN A 198 11.77 0.04 11.94
C ASN A 198 10.84 -1.17 12.15
N THR A 199 10.00 -1.17 13.20
CA THR A 199 9.16 -2.30 13.63
C THR A 199 7.71 -2.21 13.15
N ALA A 200 7.38 -1.25 12.29
CA ALA A 200 6.01 -0.94 11.88
C ALA A 200 5.21 -2.08 11.23
N CYS A 201 5.89 -3.15 10.80
CA CYS A 201 5.36 -4.12 9.84
C CYS A 201 4.17 -4.99 10.33
N PHE A 202 3.77 -4.91 11.62
CA PHE A 202 2.93 -5.96 12.22
C PHE A 202 1.58 -5.54 12.83
N LYS A 203 1.32 -4.25 13.10
CA LYS A 203 0.13 -3.87 13.89
C LYS A 203 -1.17 -3.64 13.11
N LEU A 204 -1.12 -3.67 11.78
CA LEU A 204 -2.24 -3.26 10.92
C LEU A 204 -2.78 -4.37 10.01
N ARG A 205 -2.37 -5.62 10.27
CA ARG A 205 -2.75 -6.80 9.46
C ARG A 205 -4.23 -7.20 9.58
N ASP A 206 -4.99 -6.58 10.48
CA ASP A 206 -6.39 -6.90 10.77
C ASP A 206 -7.40 -5.81 10.32
N PHE A 207 -7.03 -4.95 9.37
CA PHE A 207 -7.99 -4.05 8.74
C PHE A 207 -8.77 -4.80 7.66
N ASN A 208 -9.87 -5.44 8.05
CA ASN A 208 -10.68 -6.32 7.19
C ASN A 208 -11.50 -5.61 6.09
N ILE A 209 -11.31 -4.30 5.86
CA ILE A 209 -12.14 -3.52 4.92
C ILE A 209 -11.25 -2.84 3.89
N CYS A 210 -10.31 -1.98 4.30
CA CYS A 210 -9.30 -1.39 3.43
C CYS A 210 -8.23 -0.64 4.26
N GLY A 211 -7.10 -0.29 3.64
CA GLY A 211 -6.02 0.45 4.28
C GLY A 211 -4.65 -0.14 4.02
N SER A 212 -3.60 0.56 4.46
CA SER A 212 -2.23 0.06 4.37
C SER A 212 -1.35 0.56 5.51
N ALA A 213 -0.26 -0.16 5.74
CA ALA A 213 0.80 0.26 6.64
C ALA A 213 2.11 0.23 5.87
N VAL A 214 2.85 1.33 5.89
CA VAL A 214 4.17 1.42 5.28
C VAL A 214 5.13 2.10 6.25
N ARG A 215 6.42 1.81 6.11
CA ARG A 215 7.46 2.61 6.78
C ARG A 215 7.71 3.85 5.95
N GLY A 216 7.92 4.99 6.59
CA GLY A 216 8.24 6.24 5.89
C GLY A 216 9.49 6.11 5.04
N GLU A 217 10.46 5.35 5.51
CA GLU A 217 11.73 5.08 4.84
C GLU A 217 11.54 4.27 3.54
N ASP A 218 10.54 3.38 3.49
CA ASP A 218 10.24 2.54 2.31
C ASP A 218 9.60 3.33 1.17
N ILE A 219 9.00 4.49 1.49
CA ILE A 219 8.29 5.33 0.51
C ILE A 219 9.02 6.65 0.26
N ALA A 220 10.16 6.89 0.89
CA ALA A 220 10.85 8.18 0.82
C ALA A 220 11.36 8.52 -0.59
N GLY A 221 11.71 7.52 -1.39
CA GLY A 221 12.17 7.68 -2.77
C GLY A 221 11.03 8.08 -3.73
N PRO A 222 11.33 8.76 -4.85
CA PRO A 222 10.29 9.32 -5.73
C PRO A 222 9.42 8.26 -6.41
N GLU A 223 9.99 7.15 -6.88
CA GLU A 223 9.22 6.05 -7.49
C GLU A 223 8.34 5.35 -6.45
N ALA A 224 8.89 5.11 -5.25
CA ALA A 224 8.18 4.47 -4.16
C ALA A 224 7.04 5.35 -3.62
N MET A 225 7.26 6.66 -3.48
CA MET A 225 6.24 7.64 -3.12
C MET A 225 5.13 7.67 -4.17
N ALA A 226 5.47 7.66 -5.46
CA ALA A 226 4.49 7.65 -6.54
C ALA A 226 3.68 6.35 -6.56
N ALA A 227 4.33 5.19 -6.38
CA ALA A 227 3.64 3.91 -6.24
C ALA A 227 2.70 3.89 -5.03
N TYR A 228 3.15 4.44 -3.90
CA TYR A 228 2.33 4.57 -2.70
C TYR A 228 1.12 5.47 -2.93
N ALA A 229 1.32 6.67 -3.47
CA ALA A 229 0.25 7.60 -3.85
C ALA A 229 -0.75 6.97 -4.83
N LEU A 230 -0.26 6.20 -5.81
CA LEU A 230 -1.09 5.46 -6.76
C LEU A 230 -1.98 4.43 -6.03
N LYS A 231 -1.44 3.71 -5.04
CA LYS A 231 -2.21 2.78 -4.18
C LYS A 231 -3.25 3.51 -3.33
N LEU A 232 -2.89 4.67 -2.79
CA LEU A 232 -3.74 5.43 -1.88
C LEU A 232 -4.99 5.98 -2.55
N PHE A 233 -4.87 6.50 -3.77
CA PHE A 233 -5.91 7.34 -4.37
C PHE A 233 -6.52 6.81 -5.65
N TYR A 234 -5.89 5.82 -6.30
CA TYR A 234 -6.35 5.27 -7.57
C TYR A 234 -6.73 3.79 -7.42
N GLY A 235 -7.82 3.40 -8.07
CA GLY A 235 -8.27 2.03 -8.17
C GLY A 235 -7.39 1.23 -9.12
N ASP A 236 -7.60 -0.08 -9.17
CA ASP A 236 -6.89 -0.93 -10.12
C ASP A 236 -7.27 -0.60 -11.56
N PRO A 237 -6.37 -0.88 -12.53
CA PRO A 237 -6.74 -0.78 -13.92
C PRO A 237 -7.97 -1.63 -14.21
N LEU A 238 -8.76 -1.23 -15.20
CA LEU A 238 -9.91 -2.02 -15.62
C LEU A 238 -9.47 -3.33 -16.28
N ASP A 239 -10.18 -4.39 -15.96
CA ASP A 239 -10.14 -5.70 -16.60
C ASP A 239 -11.60 -6.04 -16.91
N THR A 240 -12.00 -5.80 -18.15
CA THR A 240 -13.41 -5.80 -18.56
C THR A 240 -13.98 -7.21 -18.72
N ASP A 241 -13.18 -8.18 -19.16
CA ASP A 241 -13.60 -9.56 -19.36
C ASP A 241 -13.20 -10.50 -18.20
N GLY A 242 -12.39 -10.01 -17.27
CA GLY A 242 -12.05 -10.69 -16.03
C GLY A 242 -11.07 -11.83 -16.24
N ASP A 243 -10.30 -11.82 -17.33
CA ASP A 243 -9.36 -12.90 -17.64
C ASP A 243 -8.07 -12.83 -16.81
N GLY A 244 -7.83 -11.70 -16.12
CA GLY A 244 -6.65 -11.43 -15.29
C GLY A 244 -5.61 -10.54 -15.97
N VAL A 245 -5.84 -10.08 -17.20
CA VAL A 245 -5.01 -9.13 -17.94
C VAL A 245 -5.80 -7.83 -18.15
N TYR A 246 -5.32 -6.76 -17.55
CA TYR A 246 -5.97 -5.45 -17.66
C TYR A 246 -6.10 -4.95 -19.10
N ASP A 247 -7.20 -4.27 -19.42
CA ASP A 247 -7.58 -3.78 -20.75
C ASP A 247 -6.47 -2.98 -21.47
N TYR A 248 -5.65 -2.25 -20.71
CA TYR A 248 -4.56 -1.45 -21.27
C TYR A 248 -3.36 -2.28 -21.77
N ARG A 249 -3.33 -3.57 -21.45
CA ARG A 249 -2.32 -4.57 -21.85
C ARG A 249 -2.91 -5.74 -22.61
N ASP A 250 -4.22 -5.94 -22.53
CA ASP A 250 -4.91 -7.04 -23.19
C ASP A 250 -4.95 -6.85 -24.72
N GLN A 251 -4.46 -7.85 -25.45
CA GLN A 251 -4.47 -7.90 -26.90
C GLN A 251 -5.62 -8.75 -27.45
N CYS A 252 -6.33 -9.48 -26.60
CA CYS A 252 -7.38 -10.44 -26.93
C CYS A 252 -8.65 -10.22 -26.07
N PRO A 253 -9.38 -9.10 -26.28
CA PRO A 253 -10.55 -8.77 -25.49
C PRO A 253 -11.71 -9.75 -25.68
N GLY A 254 -12.42 -10.02 -24.58
CA GLY A 254 -13.53 -10.96 -24.51
C GLY A 254 -13.08 -12.39 -24.20
N THR A 255 -11.88 -12.57 -23.63
CA THR A 255 -11.39 -13.86 -23.20
C THR A 255 -12.15 -14.30 -21.94
N PRO A 256 -12.74 -15.52 -21.91
CA PRO A 256 -13.50 -15.94 -20.74
C PRO A 256 -12.63 -16.06 -19.49
N GLU A 257 -13.15 -15.56 -18.37
CA GLU A 257 -12.59 -15.82 -17.03
C GLU A 257 -12.30 -17.32 -16.83
N ASN A 258 -11.14 -17.63 -16.24
CA ASN A 258 -10.59 -18.98 -16.02
C ASN A 258 -10.05 -19.70 -17.26
N LEU A 259 -10.05 -19.10 -18.44
CA LEU A 259 -9.31 -19.65 -19.57
C LEU A 259 -7.80 -19.49 -19.32
N ARG A 260 -7.00 -20.49 -19.73
CA ARG A 260 -5.55 -20.38 -19.65
C ARG A 260 -5.03 -19.44 -20.74
N ILE A 261 -4.60 -18.27 -20.32
CA ILE A 261 -4.08 -17.20 -21.18
C ILE A 261 -2.59 -16.95 -20.97
N ASN A 262 -1.95 -16.36 -21.97
CA ASN A 262 -0.60 -15.82 -21.86
C ASN A 262 -0.60 -14.40 -21.23
N TRP A 263 0.56 -13.75 -21.17
CA TRP A 263 0.70 -12.40 -20.61
C TRP A 263 0.02 -11.28 -21.42
N ASP A 264 -0.44 -11.60 -22.62
CA ASP A 264 -1.12 -10.67 -23.54
C ASP A 264 -2.65 -10.80 -23.49
N GLY A 265 -3.22 -11.62 -22.58
CA GLY A 265 -4.67 -11.88 -22.52
C GLY A 265 -5.13 -12.96 -23.50
N CYS A 266 -4.22 -13.53 -24.28
CA CYS A 266 -4.58 -14.41 -25.38
C CYS A 266 -4.57 -15.89 -24.96
N PRO A 267 -5.55 -16.70 -25.42
CA PRO A 267 -5.54 -18.14 -25.18
C PRO A 267 -4.25 -18.79 -25.68
N PHE A 268 -3.68 -19.72 -24.90
CA PHE A 268 -2.59 -20.53 -25.42
C PHE A 268 -3.08 -21.38 -26.60
N ASP A 269 -2.31 -21.41 -27.69
CA ASP A 269 -2.56 -22.33 -28.78
C ASP A 269 -2.43 -23.77 -28.27
N GLU A 270 -3.57 -24.45 -28.13
CA GLU A 270 -3.59 -25.85 -27.67
C GLU A 270 -2.77 -26.77 -28.58
N SER A 271 -2.61 -26.44 -29.86
CA SER A 271 -1.77 -27.22 -30.77
C SER A 271 -0.28 -27.08 -30.47
N ALA A 272 0.15 -25.93 -29.94
CA ALA A 272 1.50 -25.71 -29.44
C ALA A 272 1.73 -26.44 -28.09
N LEU A 273 0.73 -26.47 -27.21
CA LEU A 273 0.76 -27.23 -25.95
C LEU A 273 0.82 -28.75 -26.19
N ARG A 274 0.16 -29.25 -27.25
CA ARG A 274 0.21 -30.67 -27.65
C ARG A 274 1.61 -31.17 -28.00
N ASN A 275 2.50 -30.28 -28.44
CA ASN A 275 3.88 -30.64 -28.76
C ASN A 275 4.83 -30.53 -27.55
N LEU A 276 4.36 -29.94 -26.44
CA LEU A 276 5.14 -29.71 -25.22
C LEU A 276 4.75 -30.63 -24.07
N LEU A 277 3.53 -31.17 -24.08
CA LEU A 277 3.02 -32.11 -23.08
C LEU A 277 3.04 -33.54 -23.65
N PRO A 278 3.47 -34.55 -22.86
CA PRO A 278 3.34 -35.96 -23.25
C PRO A 278 1.89 -36.32 -23.56
N ASP A 279 1.66 -37.17 -24.58
CA ASP A 279 0.32 -37.60 -25.05
C ASP A 279 -0.58 -38.11 -23.91
N GLU A 280 0.01 -38.68 -22.86
CA GLU A 280 -0.66 -39.19 -21.65
C GLU A 280 -1.39 -38.09 -20.86
N MET A 281 -0.90 -36.84 -20.86
CA MET A 281 -1.56 -35.69 -20.22
C MET A 281 -2.71 -35.11 -21.07
N LEU A 282 -2.83 -35.49 -22.34
CA LEU A 282 -3.86 -34.98 -23.25
C LEU A 282 -5.02 -35.97 -23.41
N LEU A 283 -4.78 -37.26 -23.16
CA LEU A 283 -5.76 -38.33 -23.29
C LEU A 283 -6.64 -38.52 -22.04
N GLU A 284 -6.16 -38.13 -20.87
CA GLU A 284 -7.01 -38.03 -19.68
C GLU A 284 -7.74 -36.69 -19.69
N GLY A 285 -8.88 -36.64 -20.37
CA GLY A 285 -9.83 -35.51 -20.36
C GLY A 285 -10.46 -35.19 -18.99
N ASN A 286 -9.75 -35.44 -17.89
CA ASN A 286 -10.15 -35.24 -16.50
C ASN A 286 -9.14 -34.41 -15.69
N LEU A 287 -8.14 -33.78 -16.31
CA LEU A 287 -7.14 -32.97 -15.58
C LEU A 287 -7.67 -31.64 -14.99
N TRP A 288 -8.95 -31.31 -15.15
CA TRP A 288 -9.47 -29.96 -14.89
C TRP A 288 -10.87 -29.92 -14.24
N LYS A 289 -11.20 -30.91 -13.40
CA LYS A 289 -12.30 -30.81 -12.43
C LYS A 289 -11.78 -31.26 -11.07
N ASP A 290 -11.37 -30.30 -10.26
CA ASP A 290 -11.58 -30.20 -8.80
C ASP A 290 -10.92 -28.91 -8.27
#